data_AF-A0A6G3QFA2-F1
#
_entry.id   AF-A0A6G3QFA2-F1
#
_cell.length_a   1.000
_cell.length_b   1.000
_cell.length_c   1.000
_cell.angle_alpha   90.00
_cell.angle_beta   90.00
_cell.angle_gamma   90.00
#
_symmetry.space_group_name_H-M   'P 1'
#
loop_
_entity.id
_entity.type
_entity.pdbx_description
1 polymer ?
#
loop_
_entity_poly.entity_id
_entity_poly.type
_entity_poly.pdbx_seq_one_letter_code
_entity_poly.pdbx_strand_id
1 'polypeptide(L)' 'ENSIGLVTALNPYIGYTAATDIAKEALVSGRGVAELVLEKGLLPAERLADLLRPEIVAGSGQVLA' A
#
# COMPACT_ATOMS: atom_id res chain seq x y z
N GLU A 1 9.94 4.49 -0.56
CA GLU A 1 9.15 4.73 -1.80
C GLU A 1 7.76 5.22 -1.39
N ASN A 2 7.45 6.49 -1.65
CA ASN A 2 6.18 7.15 -1.27
C ASN A 2 5.15 7.06 -2.41
N SER A 3 5.07 5.90 -3.07
CA SER A 3 4.27 5.81 -4.28
C SER A 3 2.79 5.71 -3.91
N ILE A 4 2.01 6.71 -4.31
CA ILE A 4 0.53 6.68 -4.29
C ILE A 4 -0.01 5.39 -4.93
N GLY A 5 0.73 4.79 -5.87
CA GLY A 5 0.41 3.46 -6.44
C GLY A 5 0.28 2.34 -5.40
N LEU A 6 0.93 2.46 -4.24
CA LEU A 6 0.76 1.53 -3.12
C LEU A 6 -0.66 1.57 -2.57
N VAL A 7 -1.26 2.75 -2.45
CA VAL A 7 -2.63 2.89 -1.94
C VAL A 7 -3.60 2.08 -2.81
N THR A 8 -3.47 2.20 -4.12
CA THR A 8 -4.31 1.48 -5.07
C THR A 8 -4.17 -0.04 -4.90
N ALA A 9 -2.95 -0.53 -4.68
CA ALA A 9 -2.71 -1.94 -4.40
C ALA A 9 -3.31 -2.40 -3.06
N LEU A 10 -3.47 -1.50 -2.09
CA LEU A 10 -4.04 -1.80 -0.78
C LEU A 10 -5.58 -1.78 -0.75
N ASN A 11 -6.25 -1.16 -1.73
CA ASN A 11 -7.72 -1.07 -1.82
C ASN A 11 -8.46 -2.40 -1.54
N PRO A 12 -8.04 -3.57 -2.10
CA PRO A 12 -8.73 -4.83 -1.86
C PRO A 12 -8.59 -5.37 -0.43
N TYR A 13 -7.59 -4.89 0.32
CA TYR A 13 -7.23 -5.41 1.64
C TYR A 13 -7.77 -4.53 2.78
N ILE A 14 -7.72 -3.20 2.61
CA ILE A 14 -8.17 -2.24 3.63
C ILE A 14 -9.47 -1.52 3.26
N GLY A 15 -9.96 -1.73 2.04
CA GLY A 15 -11.17 -1.07 1.52
C GLY A 15 -10.90 0.32 0.94
N TYR A 16 -11.78 0.74 0.03
CA TYR A 16 -11.65 2.00 -0.71
C TYR A 16 -11.61 3.24 0.20
N THR A 17 -12.48 3.30 1.22
CA THR A 17 -12.56 4.45 2.13
C THR A 17 -11.25 4.64 2.90
N ALA A 18 -10.76 3.59 3.57
CA ALA A 18 -9.54 3.66 4.36
C ALA A 18 -8.33 3.96 3.48
N ALA A 19 -8.24 3.36 2.30
CA ALA A 19 -7.17 3.64 1.36
C ALA A 19 -7.20 5.10 0.86
N THR A 20 -8.39 5.64 0.56
CA THR A 20 -8.55 7.05 0.15
C THR A 20 -8.10 8.01 1.26
N ASP A 21 -8.44 7.71 2.52
CA ASP A 21 -8.04 8.55 3.65
C ASP A 21 -6.52 8.51 3.87
N ILE A 22 -5.90 7.32 3.76
CA ILE A 22 -4.45 7.16 3.81
C ILE A 22 -3.76 7.94 2.69
N ALA A 23 -4.28 7.92 1.45
CA ALA A 23 -3.70 8.68 0.35
C ALA A 23 -3.70 10.19 0.63
N LYS A 24 -4.83 10.71 1.12
CA LYS A 24 -4.96 12.14 1.47
C LYS A 24 -3.99 12.51 2.58
N GLU A 25 -3.91 11.69 3.62
CA GLU A 25 -3.02 11.93 4.76
C GLU A 25 -1.54 11.87 4.34
N ALA A 26 -1.14 10.88 3.54
CA ALA A 26 0.21 10.78 2.99
C ALA A 26 0.57 12.02 2.15
N LEU A 27 -0.37 12.51 1.33
CA LEU A 27 -0.16 13.70 0.49
C LEU A 27 0.01 14.97 1.32
N VAL A 28 -0.81 15.15 2.35
CA VAL A 28 -0.80 16.37 3.20
C VAL A 28 0.39 16.37 4.16
N SER A 29 0.69 15.23 4.77
CA SER A 29 1.74 15.11 5.78
C SER A 29 3.13 14.83 5.19
N GLY A 30 3.22 14.39 3.94
CA GLY A 30 4.44 13.89 3.32
C GLY A 30 4.90 12.53 3.84
N ARG A 31 4.13 11.89 4.74
CA ARG A 31 4.44 10.59 5.34
C ARG A 31 4.21 9.45 4.36
N GLY A 32 4.85 8.31 4.63
CA GLY A 32 4.71 7.12 3.82
C GLY A 32 3.39 6.39 4.02
N VAL A 33 2.77 5.94 2.92
CA VAL A 33 1.53 5.16 2.95
C VAL A 33 1.65 3.91 3.83
N ALA A 34 2.76 3.19 3.73
CA ALA A 34 3.02 1.98 4.53
C ALA A 34 3.06 2.29 6.04
N GLU A 35 3.71 3.38 6.42
CA GLU A 35 3.80 3.83 7.82
C GLU A 35 2.41 4.14 8.39
N LEU A 36 1.60 4.89 7.65
CA LEU A 36 0.25 5.25 8.05
C LEU A 36 -0.67 4.03 8.19
N VAL A 37 -0.51 3.03 7.32
CA VAL A 37 -1.28 1.78 7.37
C VAL A 37 -0.97 0.98 8.63
N LEU A 38 0.31 0.92 9.03
CA LEU A 38 0.73 0.24 10.26
C LEU A 38 0.29 0.98 11.51
N GLU A 39 0.47 2.30 11.52
CA GLU A 39 0.06 3.14 12.66
C GLU A 39 -1.44 3.03 12.93
N LYS A 40 -2.25 3.02 11.87
CA LYS A 40 -3.71 2.86 11.99
C LYS A 40 -4.17 1.41 12.18
N GLY A 41 -3.26 0.45 12.20
CA GLY A 41 -3.58 -0.97 12.40
C GLY A 41 -4.45 -1.58 11.30
N LEU A 42 -4.42 -1.02 10.09
CA LEU A 42 -5.27 -1.45 8.97
C LEU A 42 -4.78 -2.77 8.34
N LEU A 43 -3.50 -3.06 8.47
CA LEU A 43 -2.85 -4.30 8.02
C LEU A 43 -1.69 -4.62 8.97
N PRO A 44 -1.46 -5.89 9.31
CA PRO A 44 -0.25 -6.29 10.02
C PRO A 44 1.00 -6.10 9.14
N ALA A 45 2.13 -5.84 9.81
CA ALA A 45 3.42 -5.59 9.16
C ALA A 45 3.86 -6.70 8.21
N GLU A 46 3.59 -7.95 8.57
CA GLU A 46 3.97 -9.11 7.75
C GLU A 46 3.22 -9.10 6.41
N ARG A 47 1.91 -8.82 6.44
CA ARG A 47 1.09 -8.76 5.24
C ARG A 47 1.45 -7.56 4.37
N LEU A 48 1.74 -6.42 4.99
CA LEU A 48 2.19 -5.25 4.25
C LEU A 48 3.56 -5.49 3.60
N ALA A 49 4.48 -6.16 4.29
CA ALA A 49 5.78 -6.53 3.73
C ALA A 49 5.65 -7.50 2.56
N ASP A 50 4.74 -8.48 2.63
CA ASP A 50 4.44 -9.39 1.51
C ASP A 50 3.94 -8.62 0.28
N LEU A 51 3.00 -7.69 0.48
CA LEU A 51 2.45 -6.85 -0.61
C LEU A 51 3.46 -5.86 -1.19
N LEU A 52 4.46 -5.48 -0.40
CA LEU A 52 5.53 -4.56 -0.80
C LEU A 52 6.71 -5.24 -1.49
N ARG A 53 6.69 -6.57 -1.64
CA ARG A 53 7.76 -7.28 -2.35
C ARG A 53 7.87 -6.76 -3.78
N PRO A 54 9.10 -6.53 -4.29
CA PRO A 54 9.32 -6.00 -5.64
C PRO A 54 8.72 -6.89 -6.73
N GLU A 55 8.60 -8.19 -6.47
CA GLU A 55 7.92 -9.18 -7.33
C GLU A 55 6.42 -8.90 -7.52
N ILE A 56 5.79 -8.17 -6.57
CA ILE A 56 4.37 -7.81 -6.56
C ILE A 56 4.15 -6.33 -6.93
N VAL A 57 5.09 -5.45 -6.55
CA VAL A 57 4.95 -3.98 -6.73
C VAL A 57 5.46 -3.50 -8.10
N ALA A 58 6.47 -4.17 -8.68
CA ALA A 58 6.84 -3.91 -10.06
C ALA A 58 5.92 -4.72 -10.96
N GLY A 59 5.24 -4.09 -11.91
CA GLY A 59 4.50 -4.78 -12.95
C GLY A 59 5.42 -5.69 -13.78
N SER A 60 5.67 -6.89 -13.29
CA SER A 60 6.12 -8.04 -14.03
C SER A 60 5.05 -9.11 -13.88
N GLY A 61 3.89 -8.83 -14.48
CA GLY A 61 3.13 -9.90 -15.12
C GLY A 61 3.97 -10.46 -16.26
N GLN A 62 5.04 -11.19 -15.91
CA GLN A 62 5.78 -11.99 -16.87
C GLN A 62 5.19 -13.39 -16.80
N VAL A 63 4.39 -13.66 -17.83
CA VAL A 63 3.95 -14.97 -18.31
C VAL A 63 4.99 -16.05 -18.03
N LEU A 64 4.64 -17.05 -17.20
CA LEU A 64 5.11 -18.44 -17.23
C LEU A 64 4.08 -19.24 -16.39
N ALA A 65 3.31 -20.23 -16.87
CA ALA A 65 3.36 -21.07 -18.05
C ALA A 65 1.93 -21.44 -18.49
#